data_AF-A0A7V3I652-F1
#
_entry.id   AF-A0A7V3I652-F1
#
_cell.length_a   1.000
_cell.length_b   1.000
_cell.length_c   1.000
_cell.angle_alpha   90.00
_cell.angle_beta   90.00
_cell.angle_gamma   90.00
#
_symmetry.space_group_name_H-M   'P 1'
#
loop_
_entity.id
_entity.type
_entity.pdbx_description
1 polymer ?
#
loop_
_entity_poly.entity_id
_entity_poly.type
_entity_poly.pdbx_seq_one_letter_code
_entity_poly.pdbx_strand_id
1 'polypeptide(L)'
;MRSLGLITLAITFAATAACATVRPAGMFSDNAVLQRGVPIPVWGIADDGEKVTVKIADQEVSTVAKDGKWMVKLAPMQAGGPYTLTVSGTN
;
A
#
# COMPACT_ATOMS: atom_id res chain seq x y z
N MET A 1 -5.03 43.14 45.35
CA MET A 1 -5.25 41.68 45.39
C MET A 1 -6.66 41.35 44.93
N ARG A 2 -6.86 41.06 43.63
CA ARG A 2 -8.05 40.33 43.14
C ARG A 2 -7.59 39.46 41.97
N SER A 3 -7.74 38.15 42.16
CA SER A 3 -7.22 37.06 41.32
C SER A 3 -7.84 37.07 39.92
N LEU A 4 -7.00 37.06 38.88
CA LEU A 4 -7.38 36.72 37.51
C LEU A 4 -7.24 35.20 37.36
N GLY A 5 -8.36 34.47 37.37
CA GLY A 5 -8.39 33.04 37.08
C GLY A 5 -8.45 32.80 35.57
N LEU A 6 -7.32 32.52 34.93
CA LEU A 6 -7.27 32.09 33.53
C LEU A 6 -7.62 30.60 33.42
N ILE A 7 -8.75 30.33 32.78
CA ILE A 7 -9.23 29.01 32.35
C ILE A 7 -8.30 28.52 31.25
N THR A 8 -7.61 27.39 31.46
CA THR A 8 -6.86 26.70 30.40
C THR A 8 -7.51 25.35 30.14
N LEU A 9 -8.37 25.29 29.12
CA LEU A 9 -8.92 24.04 28.61
C LEU A 9 -7.90 23.42 27.67
N ALA A 10 -7.14 22.44 28.17
CA ALA A 10 -6.16 21.70 27.38
C ALA A 10 -6.91 20.72 26.45
N ILE A 11 -6.94 21.01 25.15
CA ILE A 11 -7.43 20.10 24.11
C ILE A 11 -6.27 19.14 23.78
N THR A 12 -6.30 17.93 24.35
CA THR A 12 -5.39 16.84 23.98
C THR A 12 -5.83 16.23 22.66
N PHE A 13 -5.09 16.53 21.58
CA PHE A 13 -5.28 15.88 20.29
C PHE A 13 -4.57 14.51 20.32
N ALA A 14 -5.30 13.45 20.67
CA ALA A 14 -4.79 12.09 20.56
C ALA A 14 -4.74 11.72 19.07
N ALA A 15 -3.54 11.74 18.48
CA ALA A 15 -3.33 11.26 17.12
C ALA A 15 -3.52 9.74 17.12
N THR A 16 -4.69 9.28 16.69
CA THR A 16 -4.90 7.87 16.32
C THR A 16 -4.05 7.59 15.09
N ALA A 17 -3.02 6.75 15.23
CA ALA A 17 -2.31 6.19 14.10
C ALA A 17 -3.33 5.41 13.25
N ALA A 18 -3.66 5.95 12.08
CA ALA A 18 -4.48 5.25 11.12
C ALA A 18 -3.60 4.17 10.47
N CYS A 19 -3.79 2.90 10.83
CA CYS A 19 -3.23 1.78 10.08
C CYS A 19 -3.95 1.72 8.73
N ALA A 20 -3.33 2.22 7.67
CA ALA A 20 -3.90 2.05 6.34
C ALA A 20 -3.60 0.62 5.87
N THR A 21 -4.65 -0.14 5.56
CA THR A 21 -4.48 -1.43 4.88
C THR A 21 -3.78 -1.19 3.54
N VAL A 22 -2.82 -2.04 3.17
CA VAL A 22 -2.20 -2.03 1.84
C VAL A 22 -3.28 -2.03 0.75
N ARG A 23 -3.17 -1.13 -0.23
CA ARG A 23 -4.12 -1.05 -1.35
C ARG A 23 -3.40 -0.90 -2.68
N PRO A 24 -3.57 -1.84 -3.63
CA PRO A 24 -3.07 -1.65 -4.98
C PRO A 24 -3.83 -0.51 -5.70
N ALA A 25 -3.23 0.03 -6.75
CA ALA A 25 -3.90 0.99 -7.63
C ALA A 25 -5.17 0.37 -8.25
N GLY A 26 -6.22 1.18 -8.45
CA GLY A 26 -7.55 0.70 -8.83
C GLY A 26 -7.66 -0.04 -10.17
N MET A 27 -6.62 -0.01 -11.02
CA MET A 27 -6.57 -0.81 -12.25
C MET A 27 -6.28 -2.29 -12.00
N PHE A 28 -5.77 -2.65 -10.83
CA PHE A 28 -5.56 -4.03 -10.41
C PHE A 28 -6.88 -4.55 -9.81
N SER A 29 -7.81 -4.89 -10.68
CA SER A 29 -9.13 -5.40 -10.33
C SER A 29 -9.38 -6.78 -10.98
N ASP A 30 -10.51 -7.39 -10.64
CA ASP A 30 -10.97 -8.59 -11.32
C ASP A 30 -11.09 -8.36 -12.83
N ASN A 31 -10.74 -9.39 -13.61
CA ASN A 31 -10.71 -9.37 -15.08
C ASN A 31 -9.78 -8.30 -15.70
N ALA A 32 -8.85 -7.73 -14.93
CA ALA A 32 -7.82 -6.85 -15.48
C ALA A 32 -6.88 -7.61 -16.43
N VAL A 33 -6.32 -6.89 -17.40
CA VAL A 33 -5.35 -7.42 -18.37
C VAL A 33 -3.98 -6.82 -18.09
N LEU A 34 -2.97 -7.68 -17.94
CA LEU A 34 -1.56 -7.28 -17.81
C LEU A 34 -0.84 -7.47 -19.15
N GLN A 35 0.08 -6.56 -19.48
CA GLN A 35 0.82 -6.60 -20.73
C GLN A 35 1.86 -7.73 -20.73
N ARG A 36 1.82 -8.60 -21.73
CA ARG A 36 2.82 -9.66 -21.94
C ARG A 36 4.15 -9.12 -22.48
N GLY A 37 5.23 -9.86 -22.24
CA GLY A 37 6.53 -9.65 -22.90
C GLY A 37 7.32 -8.42 -22.43
N VAL A 38 6.84 -7.70 -21.42
CA VAL A 38 7.54 -6.56 -20.81
C VAL A 38 7.46 -6.63 -19.28
N PRO A 39 8.38 -6.00 -18.53
CA PRO A 39 8.28 -5.93 -17.08
C PRO A 39 6.97 -5.26 -16.66
N ILE A 40 6.30 -5.84 -15.66
CA ILE A 40 4.97 -5.39 -15.24
C ILE A 40 5.13 -4.62 -13.92
N PRO A 41 4.96 -3.29 -13.92
CA PRO A 41 4.90 -2.53 -12.68
C PRO A 41 3.59 -2.85 -11.95
N VAL A 42 3.67 -3.12 -10.65
CA VAL A 42 2.52 -3.23 -9.75
C VAL A 42 2.76 -2.27 -8.60
N TRP A 43 1.78 -1.42 -8.30
CA TRP A 43 1.94 -0.31 -7.36
C TRP A 43 0.66 -0.02 -6.59
N GLY A 44 0.80 0.78 -5.55
CA GLY A 44 -0.30 1.18 -4.70
C GLY A 44 0.13 2.11 -3.57
N ILE A 45 -0.70 2.14 -2.52
CA ILE A 45 -0.47 2.85 -1.27
C ILE A 45 -0.36 1.86 -0.11
N ALA A 46 0.42 2.21 0.91
CA ALA A 46 0.63 1.49 2.15
C ALA A 46 1.27 2.43 3.17
N ASP A 47 1.32 2.03 4.44
CA ASP A 47 1.99 2.82 5.49
C ASP A 47 3.51 2.88 5.25
N ASP A 48 4.16 3.99 5.59
CA ASP A 48 5.60 4.12 5.39
C ASP A 48 6.39 3.08 6.19
N GLY A 49 7.33 2.41 5.52
CA GLY A 49 8.07 1.30 6.10
C GLY A 49 7.35 -0.04 6.06
N GLU A 50 6.10 -0.10 5.61
CA GLU A 50 5.36 -1.37 5.46
C GLU A 50 5.99 -2.24 4.37
N LYS A 51 6.18 -3.53 4.67
CA LYS A 51 6.61 -4.50 3.66
C LYS A 51 5.40 -4.95 2.85
N VAL A 52 5.45 -4.72 1.55
CA VAL A 52 4.43 -5.16 0.59
C VAL A 52 4.97 -6.31 -0.24
N THR A 53 4.23 -7.40 -0.35
CA THR A 53 4.54 -8.54 -1.21
C THR A 53 3.48 -8.68 -2.29
N VAL A 54 3.93 -8.85 -3.53
CA VAL A 54 3.08 -9.09 -4.70
C VAL A 54 3.39 -10.48 -5.25
N LYS A 55 2.36 -11.28 -5.47
CA LYS A 55 2.46 -12.63 -6.02
C LYS A 55 1.54 -12.80 -7.22
N ILE A 56 2.05 -13.40 -8.30
CA ILE A 56 1.26 -13.83 -9.45
C ILE A 56 1.97 -14.97 -10.18
N ALA A 57 1.24 -16.02 -10.53
CA ALA A 57 1.83 -17.26 -11.04
C ALA A 57 2.99 -17.73 -10.14
N ASP A 58 4.19 -17.90 -10.72
CA ASP A 58 5.40 -18.33 -10.00
C ASP A 58 6.27 -17.16 -9.50
N GLN A 59 5.82 -15.91 -9.67
CA GLN A 59 6.55 -14.72 -9.22
C GLN A 59 6.09 -14.28 -7.84
N GLU A 60 7.03 -13.99 -6.95
CA GLU A 60 6.80 -13.36 -5.65
C GLU A 60 7.88 -12.29 -5.42
N VAL A 61 7.47 -11.04 -5.29
CA VAL A 61 8.38 -9.89 -5.16
C VAL A 61 7.91 -9.00 -4.03
N SER A 62 8.83 -8.62 -3.14
CA SER A 62 8.56 -7.70 -2.04
C SER A 62 9.23 -6.33 -2.25
N THR A 63 8.64 -5.30 -1.67
CA THR A 63 9.20 -3.95 -1.54
C THR A 63 8.84 -3.35 -0.18
N VAL A 64 9.37 -2.17 0.11
CA VAL A 64 9.02 -1.39 1.30
C VAL A 64 8.41 -0.07 0.85
N ALA A 65 7.27 0.29 1.40
CA ALA A 65 6.60 1.54 1.10
C ALA A 65 7.38 2.75 1.61
N LYS A 66 7.36 3.83 0.82
CA LYS A 66 7.99 5.12 1.12
C LYS A 66 7.10 6.25 0.59
N ASP A 67 6.96 7.31 1.37
CA ASP A 67 6.08 8.45 1.08
C ASP A 67 4.64 8.03 0.73
N GLY A 68 4.12 7.05 1.47
CA GLY A 68 2.78 6.45 1.33
C GLY A 68 2.60 5.59 0.07
N LYS A 69 3.68 5.26 -0.65
CA LYS A 69 3.64 4.60 -1.95
C LYS A 69 4.56 3.40 -2.00
N TRP A 70 4.20 2.42 -2.84
CA TRP A 70 5.05 1.27 -3.12
C TRP A 70 4.94 0.87 -4.58
N MET A 71 5.98 0.23 -5.10
CA MET A 71 5.99 -0.39 -6.42
C MET A 71 6.96 -1.57 -6.45
N VAL A 72 6.55 -2.63 -7.15
CA VAL A 72 7.42 -3.73 -7.58
C VAL A 72 7.41 -3.80 -9.12
N LYS A 73 8.46 -4.38 -9.69
CA LYS A 73 8.48 -4.76 -11.10
C LYS A 73 8.55 -6.28 -11.20
N LEU A 74 7.49 -6.88 -11.73
CA LEU A 74 7.49 -8.29 -12.06
C LEU A 74 8.23 -8.50 -13.39
N ALA A 75 8.86 -9.65 -13.53
CA ALA A 75 9.49 -10.06 -14.77
C ALA A 75 8.45 -10.23 -15.89
N PRO A 76 8.83 -10.06 -17.17
CA PRO A 76 7.97 -10.30 -18.31
C PRO A 76 7.27 -11.67 -18.24
N MET A 77 5.96 -11.68 -18.49
CA MET A 77 5.15 -12.89 -18.54
C MET A 77 4.72 -13.19 -19.98
N GLN A 78 4.56 -14.48 -20.30
CA GLN A 78 3.86 -14.89 -21.52
C GLN A 78 2.35 -14.63 -21.37
N ALA A 79 1.62 -14.57 -22.49
CA ALA A 79 0.15 -14.57 -22.41
C ALA A 79 -0.34 -15.89 -21.80
N GLY A 80 -1.37 -15.79 -20.95
CA GLY A 80 -1.96 -16.92 -20.26
C GLY A 80 -2.94 -16.44 -19.20
N GLY A 81 -3.44 -17.40 -18.41
CA GLY A 81 -4.37 -17.15 -17.32
C GLY A 81 -5.62 -18.05 -17.40
N PRO A 82 -6.60 -17.87 -16.50
CA PRO A 82 -6.65 -16.80 -15.50
C PRO A 82 -5.57 -16.91 -14.42
N TYR A 83 -5.06 -15.77 -13.94
CA TYR A 83 -4.11 -15.69 -12.84
C TYR A 83 -4.70 -14.85 -11.70
N THR A 84 -4.29 -15.17 -10.47
CA THR A 84 -4.58 -14.35 -9.29
C THR A 84 -3.37 -13.49 -8.95
N LEU A 85 -3.54 -12.17 -8.96
CA LEU A 85 -2.58 -11.21 -8.41
C LEU A 85 -2.91 -11.01 -6.93
N THR A 86 -2.05 -11.49 -6.04
CA THR A 86 -2.20 -11.28 -4.60
C THR A 86 -1.27 -10.16 -4.15
N VAL A 87 -1.81 -9.19 -3.41
CA VAL A 87 -1.05 -8.14 -2.74
C VAL A 87 -1.26 -8.28 -1.23
N SER A 88 -0.17 -8.36 -0.48
CA SER A 88 -0.21 -8.53 0.98
C SER A 88 0.72 -7.53 1.66
N GLY A 89 0.26 -7.01 2.80
CA GLY A 89 0.97 -6.06 3.66
C GLY A 89 1.20 -6.67 5.04
N THR A 90 2.04 -6.04 5.86
CA THR A 90 2.41 -6.54 7.19
C THR A 90 1.57 -5.97 8.35
N ASN A 91 0.60 -5.10 8.05
CA ASN A 91 -0.30 -4.50 9.03
C ASN A 91 -1.33 -5.50 9.59
#